data_AF-A0A354XEC5-F1
#
_entry.id   AF-A0A354XEC5-F1
#
_cell.length_a   1.000
_cell.length_b   1.000
_cell.length_c   1.000
_cell.angle_alpha   90.00
_cell.angle_beta   90.00
_cell.angle_gamma   90.00
#
_symmetry.space_group_name_H-M   'P 1'
#
loop_
_entity.id
_entity.type
_entity.pdbx_description
1 polymer ?
#
loop_
_entity_poly.entity_id
_entity_poly.type
_entity_poly.pdbx_seq_one_letter_code
_entity_poly.pdbx_strand_id
1 'polypeptide(L)'
;MAQGSTNAALSPWNVVALDTFQTPERTQASQWRRSWRAATTWMIGKEASERQAKQESELRALPKVKLAHVAPPIDWMPATERLKQALKDYEDAPVVLFISPPYGGHSTVVSQWAAQQDIPCLTVPTLKELVDGSLAWVEDATQLKRWAIPALEYHFLRHTNGLQG
;
A
#
# COMPACT_ATOMS: atom_id res chain seq x y z
N MET A 1 -35.78 -10.14 -27.73
CA MET A 1 -34.57 -10.89 -27.34
C MET A 1 -33.40 -9.91 -27.38
N ALA A 2 -33.06 -9.33 -26.23
CA ALA A 2 -32.00 -8.32 -26.14
C ALA A 2 -30.71 -9.01 -25.69
N GLN A 3 -29.69 -8.91 -26.55
CA GLN A 3 -28.33 -9.35 -26.26
C GLN A 3 -27.78 -8.48 -25.13
N GLY A 4 -27.66 -9.05 -23.94
CA GLY A 4 -26.88 -8.47 -22.86
C GLY A 4 -25.40 -8.62 -23.22
N SER A 5 -24.82 -7.57 -23.79
CA SER A 5 -23.37 -7.46 -23.96
C SER A 5 -22.70 -7.73 -22.62
N THR A 6 -21.96 -8.83 -22.56
CA THR A 6 -21.17 -9.26 -21.43
C THR A 6 -20.19 -8.14 -21.08
N ASN A 7 -20.46 -7.46 -19.97
CA ASN A 7 -19.59 -6.47 -19.36
C ASN A 7 -18.24 -7.14 -19.15
N ALA A 8 -17.27 -6.92 -20.05
CA ALA A 8 -15.89 -7.34 -19.83
C ALA A 8 -15.48 -6.68 -18.51
N ALA A 9 -15.36 -7.48 -17.45
CA ALA A 9 -15.19 -7.00 -16.09
C ALA A 9 -14.01 -6.04 -16.04
N LEU A 10 -14.29 -4.74 -15.91
CA LEU A 10 -13.25 -3.74 -15.70
C LEU A 10 -12.53 -4.11 -14.41
N SER A 11 -11.25 -4.47 -14.53
CA SER A 11 -10.39 -4.69 -13.35
C SER A 11 -10.53 -3.46 -12.44
N PRO A 12 -10.79 -3.64 -11.14
CA PRO A 12 -10.97 -2.54 -10.20
C PRO A 12 -9.68 -1.73 -9.98
N TRP A 13 -8.55 -2.24 -10.49
CA TRP A 13 -7.23 -1.64 -10.36
C TRP A 13 -6.95 -0.69 -11.50
N ASN A 14 -6.52 0.52 -11.15
CA ASN A 14 -6.03 1.50 -12.10
C ASN A 14 -4.78 2.18 -11.55
N VAL A 15 -3.78 2.36 -12.41
CA VAL A 15 -2.57 3.14 -12.11
C VAL A 15 -2.59 4.33 -13.05
N VAL A 16 -2.49 5.52 -12.50
CA VAL A 16 -2.62 6.79 -13.23
C VAL A 16 -1.46 7.70 -12.88
N ALA A 17 -1.13 8.63 -13.78
CA ALA A 17 -0.19 9.70 -13.48
C ALA A 17 -0.73 10.57 -12.34
N LEU A 18 0.17 11.08 -11.50
CA LEU A 18 -0.21 11.76 -10.26
C LEU A 18 -1.06 13.02 -10.49
N ASP A 19 -0.79 13.75 -11.57
CA ASP A 19 -1.52 14.95 -11.99
C ASP A 19 -2.96 14.66 -12.46
N THR A 20 -3.21 13.44 -12.94
CA THR A 20 -4.54 12.95 -13.35
C THR A 20 -5.30 12.26 -12.23
N PHE A 21 -4.67 12.04 -11.06
CA PHE A 21 -5.32 11.37 -9.94
C PHE A 21 -6.48 12.23 -9.39
N GLN A 22 -7.67 11.65 -9.41
CA GLN A 22 -8.87 12.26 -8.82
C GLN A 22 -9.31 11.46 -7.61
N THR A 23 -9.56 12.16 -6.50
CA THR A 23 -10.16 11.52 -5.33
C THR A 23 -11.61 11.16 -5.66
N PRO A 24 -12.09 9.94 -5.35
CA PRO A 24 -13.43 9.52 -5.73
C PRO A 24 -14.52 10.48 -5.17
N GLU A 25 -15.29 11.13 -6.04
CA GLU A 25 -16.29 12.15 -5.67
C GLU A 25 -17.38 11.61 -4.74
N ARG A 26 -17.77 10.33 -4.90
CA ARG A 26 -18.79 9.66 -4.06
C ARG A 26 -18.34 9.33 -2.63
N THR A 27 -17.15 9.75 -2.23
CA THR A 27 -16.71 9.64 -0.85
C THR A 27 -17.20 10.78 0.04
N GLN A 28 -17.92 11.81 -0.44
CA GLN A 28 -18.44 12.86 0.44
C GLN A 28 -19.33 12.31 1.57
N ALA A 29 -20.20 11.33 1.30
CA ALA A 29 -20.96 10.65 2.35
C ALA A 29 -20.08 9.84 3.33
N SER A 30 -18.87 9.46 2.91
CA SER A 30 -17.88 8.78 3.75
C SER A 30 -16.92 9.74 4.47
N GLN A 31 -16.67 10.93 3.90
CA GLN A 31 -15.95 12.03 4.54
C GLN A 31 -16.81 12.66 5.62
N TRP A 32 -18.10 12.87 5.34
CA TRP A 32 -19.08 13.27 6.35
C TRP A 32 -19.21 12.21 7.44
N ARG A 33 -19.27 10.92 7.09
CA ARG A 33 -19.23 9.83 8.10
C ARG A 33 -17.90 9.76 8.87
N ARG A 34 -16.76 10.08 8.26
CA ARG A 34 -15.44 10.12 8.93
C ARG A 34 -15.31 11.33 9.84
N SER A 35 -15.78 12.50 9.43
CA SER A 35 -15.80 13.72 10.25
C SER A 35 -16.84 13.60 11.37
N TRP A 36 -18.02 13.04 11.10
CA TRP A 36 -18.99 12.68 12.13
C TRP A 36 -18.41 11.65 13.08
N ARG A 37 -17.76 10.58 12.60
CA ARG A 37 -17.10 9.62 13.49
C ARG A 37 -16.06 10.30 14.37
N ALA A 38 -15.16 11.11 13.81
CA ALA A 38 -14.16 11.84 14.60
C ALA A 38 -14.80 12.77 15.65
N ALA A 39 -15.87 13.50 15.29
CA ALA A 39 -16.60 14.36 16.22
C ALA A 39 -17.38 13.56 17.28
N THR A 40 -17.99 12.45 16.89
CA THR A 40 -18.74 11.56 17.80
C THR A 40 -17.82 10.72 18.67
N THR A 41 -16.59 10.39 18.28
CA THR A 41 -15.62 9.69 19.15
C THR A 41 -15.27 10.56 20.37
N TRP A 42 -15.27 11.88 20.21
CA TRP A 42 -15.14 12.82 21.33
C TRP A 42 -16.40 12.90 22.22
N MET A 43 -17.61 12.65 21.68
CA MET A 43 -18.87 12.72 22.44
C MET A 43 -19.36 11.37 23.00
N ILE A 44 -19.08 10.25 22.33
CA ILE A 44 -19.61 8.90 22.63
C ILE A 44 -18.67 8.13 23.57
N GLY A 45 -17.44 8.62 23.77
CA GLY A 45 -16.54 8.10 24.80
C GLY A 45 -16.03 6.67 24.54
N LYS A 46 -15.13 6.26 25.44
CA LYS A 46 -14.34 5.03 25.43
C LYS A 46 -15.11 3.75 25.06
N GLU A 47 -16.40 3.66 25.37
CA GLU A 47 -17.21 2.45 25.18
C GLU A 47 -17.35 2.02 23.71
N ALA A 48 -17.52 2.94 22.77
CA ALA A 48 -17.65 2.59 21.35
C ALA A 48 -16.33 2.08 20.78
N SER A 49 -15.20 2.71 21.16
CA SER A 49 -13.87 2.22 20.82
C SER A 49 -13.54 0.88 21.46
N GLU A 50 -13.96 0.65 22.71
CA GLU A 50 -13.78 -0.61 23.42
C GLU A 50 -14.60 -1.74 22.79
N ARG A 51 -15.84 -1.47 22.34
CA ARG A 51 -16.65 -2.43 21.58
C ARG A 51 -16.02 -2.79 20.24
N GLN A 52 -15.48 -1.80 19.51
CA GLN A 52 -14.79 -2.05 18.24
C GLN A 52 -13.49 -2.84 18.47
N ALA A 53 -12.73 -2.53 19.51
CA ALA A 53 -11.53 -3.28 19.90
C ALA A 53 -11.87 -4.72 20.34
N LYS A 54 -12.98 -4.94 21.05
CA LYS A 54 -13.49 -6.28 21.39
C LYS A 54 -13.84 -7.08 20.13
N GLN A 55 -14.57 -6.48 19.19
CA GLN A 55 -14.89 -7.14 17.91
C GLN A 55 -13.62 -7.48 17.11
N GLU A 56 -12.62 -6.60 17.08
CA GLU A 56 -11.34 -6.91 16.44
C GLU A 56 -10.61 -8.05 17.15
N SER A 57 -10.60 -8.09 18.49
CA SER A 57 -9.99 -9.17 19.27
C SER A 57 -10.69 -10.52 19.03
N GLU A 58 -12.01 -10.52 18.89
CA GLU A 58 -12.80 -11.70 18.55
C GLU A 58 -12.51 -12.18 17.13
N LEU A 59 -12.39 -11.24 16.17
CA LEU A 59 -11.96 -11.57 14.81
C LEU A 59 -10.55 -12.15 14.78
N ARG A 60 -9.60 -11.61 15.55
CA ARG A 60 -8.24 -12.15 15.67
C ARG A 60 -8.20 -13.52 16.35
N ALA A 61 -9.17 -13.82 17.21
CA ALA A 61 -9.30 -15.11 17.88
C ALA A 61 -9.89 -16.21 16.96
N LEU A 62 -10.47 -15.85 15.81
CA LEU A 62 -10.95 -16.82 14.84
C LEU A 62 -9.75 -17.57 14.21
N PRO A 63 -9.85 -18.90 14.03
CA PRO A 63 -8.85 -19.65 13.29
C PRO A 63 -8.60 -19.04 11.90
N LYS A 64 -7.33 -18.92 11.50
CA LYS A 64 -6.92 -18.31 10.20
C LYS A 64 -7.72 -18.86 9.01
N VAL A 65 -8.08 -20.14 9.05
CA VAL A 65 -8.90 -20.79 8.02
C VAL A 65 -10.31 -20.18 7.95
N LYS A 66 -10.98 -19.90 9.07
CA LYS A 66 -12.30 -19.26 9.08
C LYS A 66 -12.22 -17.79 8.62
N LEU A 67 -11.16 -17.08 8.98
CA LEU A 67 -10.92 -15.71 8.49
C LEU A 67 -10.74 -15.67 6.98
N ALA A 68 -9.99 -16.62 6.40
CA ALA A 68 -9.77 -16.68 4.97
C ALA A 68 -11.05 -16.94 4.16
N HIS A 69 -12.06 -17.57 4.75
CA HIS A 69 -13.38 -17.75 4.09
C HIS A 69 -14.23 -16.47 4.15
N VAL A 70 -14.01 -15.61 5.14
CA VAL A 70 -14.77 -14.36 5.33
C VAL A 70 -14.13 -13.19 4.57
N ALA A 71 -12.80 -13.14 4.55
CA ALA A 71 -11.99 -12.17 3.82
C ALA A 71 -10.83 -12.91 3.15
N PRO A 72 -11.01 -13.41 1.91
CA PRO A 72 -9.92 -14.07 1.21
C PRO A 72 -8.74 -13.10 1.02
N PRO A 73 -7.50 -13.62 0.91
CA PRO A 73 -6.35 -12.79 0.58
C PRO A 73 -6.60 -12.00 -0.71
N ILE A 74 -6.20 -10.73 -0.71
CA ILE A 74 -6.30 -9.90 -1.91
C ILE A 74 -5.31 -10.43 -2.94
N ASP A 75 -5.81 -10.74 -4.14
CA ASP A 75 -4.95 -10.98 -5.29
C ASP A 75 -4.48 -9.63 -5.86
N TRP A 76 -3.17 -9.41 -5.75
CA TRP A 76 -2.50 -8.19 -6.22
C TRP A 76 -2.02 -8.27 -7.66
N MET A 77 -2.07 -9.44 -8.29
CA MET A 77 -1.59 -9.63 -9.66
C MET A 77 -2.23 -8.66 -10.68
N PRO A 78 -3.55 -8.39 -10.63
CA PRO A 78 -4.14 -7.43 -11.55
C PRO A 78 -3.62 -5.99 -11.36
N ALA A 79 -3.25 -5.60 -10.13
CA ALA A 79 -2.64 -4.31 -9.86
C ALA A 79 -1.19 -4.26 -10.37
N THR A 80 -0.44 -5.35 -10.21
CA THR A 80 0.91 -5.55 -10.74
C THR A 80 0.94 -5.40 -12.26
N GLU A 81 -0.01 -5.99 -12.98
CA GLU A 81 -0.11 -5.83 -14.44
C GLU A 81 -0.42 -4.38 -14.85
N ARG A 82 -1.24 -3.66 -14.06
CA ARG A 82 -1.51 -2.23 -14.31
C ARG A 82 -0.30 -1.36 -14.04
N LEU A 83 0.48 -1.64 -13.00
CA LEU A 83 1.75 -0.97 -12.75
C LEU A 83 2.72 -1.19 -13.92
N LYS A 84 2.87 -2.44 -14.37
CA LYS A 84 3.72 -2.79 -15.52
C LYS A 84 3.33 -2.02 -16.78
N GLN A 85 2.04 -1.88 -17.05
CA GLN A 85 1.55 -1.11 -18.19
C GLN A 85 1.88 0.38 -18.05
N ALA A 86 1.60 0.97 -16.88
CA ALA A 86 1.86 2.39 -16.62
C ALA A 86 3.35 2.73 -16.69
N LEU A 87 4.24 1.83 -16.27
CA LEU A 87 5.69 2.06 -16.29
C LEU A 87 6.31 2.16 -17.70
N LYS A 88 5.60 1.73 -18.75
CA LYS A 88 6.08 1.90 -20.13
C LYS A 88 6.26 3.36 -20.51
N ASP A 89 5.43 4.25 -19.98
CA ASP A 89 5.50 5.68 -20.24
C ASP A 89 6.66 6.36 -19.50
N TYR A 90 7.33 5.63 -18.59
CA TYR A 90 8.41 6.11 -17.75
C TYR A 90 9.69 5.29 -17.90
N GLU A 91 9.88 4.59 -19.03
CA GLU A 91 11.03 3.70 -19.22
C GLU A 91 12.38 4.45 -19.13
N ASP A 92 12.42 5.70 -19.59
CA ASP A 92 13.61 6.56 -19.56
C ASP A 92 13.69 7.42 -18.28
N ALA A 93 12.71 7.34 -17.38
CA ALA A 93 12.73 8.11 -16.15
C ALA A 93 13.79 7.53 -15.17
N PRO A 94 14.66 8.37 -14.59
CA PRO A 94 15.69 7.89 -13.67
C PRO A 94 15.11 7.36 -12.35
N VAL A 95 13.95 7.89 -11.93
CA VAL A 95 13.23 7.48 -10.72
C VAL A 95 11.73 7.55 -11.00
N VAL A 96 11.00 6.51 -10.59
CA VAL A 96 9.53 6.50 -10.63
C VAL A 96 9.01 6.17 -9.24
N LEU A 97 8.09 7.00 -8.74
CA LEU A 97 7.43 6.79 -7.45
C LEU A 97 6.03 6.22 -7.68
N PHE A 98 5.78 5.02 -7.14
CA PHE A 98 4.44 4.44 -7.10
C PHE A 98 3.77 4.78 -5.77
N ILE A 99 2.71 5.59 -5.83
CA ILE A 99 1.98 6.06 -4.65
C ILE A 99 0.64 5.32 -4.60
N SER A 100 0.36 4.70 -3.46
CA SER A 100 -0.94 4.06 -3.20
C SER A 100 -1.60 4.62 -1.95
N PRO A 101 -2.94 4.52 -1.82
CA PRO A 101 -3.61 4.79 -0.55
C PRO A 101 -3.11 3.89 0.58
N PRO A 102 -3.35 4.24 1.86
CA PRO A 102 -3.05 3.34 2.98
C PRO A 102 -3.67 1.96 2.76
N TYR A 103 -2.89 0.91 3.04
CA TYR A 103 -3.25 -0.49 2.81
C TYR A 103 -3.51 -0.86 1.33
N GLY A 104 -3.06 -0.02 0.39
CA GLY A 104 -3.17 -0.24 -1.06
C GLY A 104 -2.18 -1.25 -1.63
N GLY A 105 -1.44 -1.97 -0.79
CA GLY A 105 -0.59 -3.10 -1.19
C GLY A 105 0.63 -2.72 -2.03
N HIS A 106 1.09 -1.46 -2.02
CA HIS A 106 2.22 -1.00 -2.85
C HIS A 106 3.45 -1.89 -2.74
N SER A 107 3.84 -2.28 -1.52
CA SER A 107 5.00 -3.15 -1.31
C SER A 107 4.83 -4.50 -2.01
N THR A 108 3.65 -5.12 -1.95
CA THR A 108 3.39 -6.38 -2.65
C THR A 108 3.39 -6.19 -4.16
N VAL A 109 2.72 -5.14 -4.65
CA VAL A 109 2.61 -4.84 -6.08
C VAL A 109 3.99 -4.56 -6.69
N VAL A 110 4.82 -3.72 -6.06
CA VAL A 110 6.18 -3.42 -6.53
C VAL A 110 7.07 -4.64 -6.46
N SER A 111 7.00 -5.44 -5.39
CA SER A 111 7.80 -6.68 -5.27
C SER A 111 7.45 -7.69 -6.35
N GLN A 112 6.16 -7.88 -6.63
CA GLN A 112 5.70 -8.79 -7.68
C GLN A 112 6.13 -8.31 -9.07
N TRP A 113 5.96 -7.02 -9.36
CA TRP A 113 6.41 -6.42 -10.62
C TRP A 113 7.92 -6.59 -10.80
N ALA A 114 8.71 -6.28 -9.77
CA ALA A 114 10.16 -6.40 -9.82
C ALA A 114 10.58 -7.86 -10.08
N ALA A 115 9.98 -8.82 -9.39
CA ALA A 115 10.22 -10.25 -9.62
C ALA A 115 9.85 -10.69 -11.06
N GLN A 116 8.73 -10.20 -11.61
CA GLN A 116 8.34 -10.48 -13.00
C GLN A 116 9.30 -9.90 -14.05
N GLN A 117 10.06 -8.86 -13.70
CA GLN A 117 10.99 -8.17 -14.60
C GLN A 117 12.46 -8.49 -14.31
N ASP A 118 12.73 -9.44 -13.40
CA ASP A 118 14.08 -9.77 -12.92
C ASP A 118 14.84 -8.53 -12.39
N ILE A 119 14.11 -7.63 -11.73
CA ILE A 119 14.65 -6.42 -11.11
C ILE A 119 14.90 -6.72 -9.62
N PRO A 120 16.14 -6.55 -9.12
CA PRO A 120 16.44 -6.75 -7.71
C PRO A 120 15.74 -5.70 -6.84
N CYS A 121 15.15 -6.16 -5.74
CA CYS A 121 14.64 -5.29 -4.69
C CYS A 121 15.75 -5.01 -3.68
N LEU A 122 15.94 -3.73 -3.32
CA LEU A 122 16.90 -3.39 -2.27
C LEU A 122 16.43 -3.89 -0.92
N THR A 123 17.39 -4.35 -0.12
CA THR A 123 17.15 -4.79 1.24
C THR A 123 16.89 -3.59 2.15
N VAL A 124 15.88 -3.73 3.00
CA VAL A 124 15.60 -2.74 4.04
C VAL A 124 16.80 -2.67 4.99
N PRO A 125 17.37 -1.48 5.24
CA PRO A 125 18.45 -1.32 6.20
C PRO A 125 17.99 -1.64 7.62
N THR A 126 18.89 -2.17 8.43
CA THR A 126 18.62 -2.42 9.84
C THR A 126 18.44 -1.12 10.60
N LEU A 127 17.76 -1.17 11.75
CA LEU A 127 17.62 0.00 12.63
C LEU A 127 18.99 0.59 13.00
N LYS A 128 19.98 -0.27 13.26
CA LYS A 128 21.33 0.18 13.60
C LYS A 128 21.95 0.96 12.44
N GLU A 129 21.89 0.44 11.22
CA GLU A 129 22.42 1.12 10.03
C GLU A 129 21.72 2.47 9.80
N LEU A 130 20.41 2.54 10.03
CA LEU A 130 19.64 3.79 9.95
C LEU A 130 20.05 4.81 11.02
N VAL A 131 20.27 4.37 12.27
CA VAL A 131 20.72 5.24 13.38
C VAL A 131 22.15 5.74 13.11
N ASP A 132 23.02 4.86 12.62
CA ASP A 132 24.42 5.16 12.34
C ASP A 132 24.60 6.00 11.06
N GLY A 133 23.51 6.29 10.32
CA GLY A 133 23.53 7.04 9.06
C GLY A 133 24.25 6.31 7.93
N SER A 134 24.31 4.97 7.99
CA SER A 134 24.99 4.15 6.99
C SER A 134 24.28 4.21 5.63
N LEU A 135 25.06 4.41 4.57
CA LEU A 135 24.60 4.39 3.18
C LEU A 135 25.01 3.11 2.44
N ALA A 136 25.59 2.12 3.12
CA ALA A 136 26.07 0.89 2.51
C ALA A 136 24.98 0.19 1.66
N TRP A 137 23.74 0.19 2.13
CA TRP A 137 22.59 -0.39 1.41
C TRP A 137 22.26 0.32 0.09
N VAL A 138 22.61 1.60 -0.06
CA VAL A 138 22.50 2.36 -1.32
C VAL A 138 23.74 2.16 -2.19
N GLU A 139 24.92 2.09 -1.58
CA GLU A 139 26.18 1.90 -2.28
C GLU A 139 26.19 0.58 -3.06
N ASP A 140 25.68 -0.49 -2.46
CA ASP A 140 25.50 -1.78 -3.14
C ASP A 140 24.58 -1.68 -4.36
N ALA A 141 23.59 -0.78 -4.33
CA ALA A 141 22.67 -0.54 -5.44
C ALA A 141 23.32 0.18 -6.62
N THR A 142 24.45 0.87 -6.43
CA THR A 142 25.13 1.60 -7.51
C THR A 142 25.71 0.69 -8.60
N GLN A 143 25.92 -0.59 -8.26
CA GLN A 143 26.37 -1.61 -9.20
C GLN A 143 25.24 -2.14 -10.10
N LEU A 144 23.98 -1.83 -9.75
CA LEU A 144 22.80 -2.33 -10.42
C LEU A 144 22.30 -1.30 -11.43
N LYS A 145 22.00 -1.76 -12.66
CA LYS A 145 21.45 -0.88 -13.71
C LYS A 145 20.03 -0.38 -13.38
N ARG A 146 19.23 -1.24 -12.74
CA ARG A 146 17.86 -0.96 -12.27
C ARG A 146 17.62 -1.75 -10.99
N TRP A 147 16.89 -1.15 -10.06
CA TRP A 147 16.51 -1.76 -8.80
C TRP A 147 15.18 -1.15 -8.33
N ALA A 148 14.50 -1.85 -7.42
CA ALA A 148 13.23 -1.41 -6.87
C ALA A 148 13.31 -1.29 -5.34
N ILE A 149 12.54 -0.36 -4.77
CA ILE A 149 12.30 -0.27 -3.33
C ILE A 149 10.80 -0.45 -3.09
N PRO A 150 10.35 -1.64 -2.64
CA PRO A 150 8.92 -1.87 -2.43
C PRO A 150 8.31 -1.10 -1.26
N ALA A 151 9.10 -0.85 -0.21
CA ALA A 151 8.65 -0.14 1.00
C ALA A 151 9.66 0.95 1.37
N LEU A 152 9.60 2.07 0.65
CA LEU A 152 10.51 3.21 0.84
C LEU A 152 10.45 3.75 2.27
N GLU A 153 9.27 3.67 2.89
CA GLU A 153 9.02 4.12 4.26
C GLU A 153 9.88 3.43 5.33
N TYR A 154 10.47 2.27 5.03
CA TYR A 154 11.34 1.54 5.96
C TYR A 154 12.83 1.87 5.79
N HIS A 155 13.19 2.67 4.80
CA HIS A 155 14.58 3.05 4.51
C HIS A 155 14.98 4.38 5.17
N PHE A 156 14.09 4.99 5.96
CA PHE A 156 14.35 6.27 6.62
C PHE A 156 13.76 6.28 8.04
N LEU A 157 14.47 6.94 8.96
CA LEU A 157 13.90 7.31 10.26
C LEU A 157 13.03 8.55 10.09
N ARG A 158 11.74 8.44 10.39
CA ARG A 158 10.84 9.60 10.34
C ARG A 158 11.16 10.65 11.40
N HIS A 159 11.68 10.22 12.56
CA HIS A 159 12.07 11.10 13.66
C HIS A 159 13.28 10.53 14.41
N THR A 160 14.39 11.28 14.46
CA THR A 160 15.58 10.94 15.25
C THR A 160 15.33 11.10 16.76
N ASN A 161 14.41 11.97 17.16
CA ASN A 161 14.11 12.29 18.57
C ASN A 161 13.38 11.17 19.34
N GLY A 162 12.91 10.11 18.68
CA GLY A 162 12.27 8.96 19.34
C GLY A 162 13.23 7.86 19.79
N LEU A 163 14.52 8.01 19.49
CA LEU A 163 15.57 7.00 19.76
C LEU A 163 16.50 7.39 20.92
N GLN A 164 16.31 8.57 21.52
CA GLN A 164 16.96 8.96 22.77
C GLN A 164 16.05 8.52 23.93
N GLY A 165 16.11 7.23 24.24
CA GLY A 165 15.65 6.68 25.52
C GLY A 165 16.80 6.63 26.51
#